data_AF-A0A2Z6MUS4-F1
#
_entry.id   AF-A0A2Z6MUS4-F1
#
_cell.length_a   1.000
_cell.length_b   1.000
_cell.length_c   1.000
_cell.angle_alpha   90.00
_cell.angle_beta   90.00
_cell.angle_gamma   90.00
#
_symmetry.space_group_name_H-M   'P 1'
#
loop_
_entity.id
_entity.type
_entity.pdbx_description
1 polymer ?
#
loop_
_entity_poly.entity_id
_entity_poly.type
_entity_poly.pdbx_seq_one_letter_code
_entity_poly.pdbx_strand_id
1 'polypeptide(L)'
;MMVVLGLRLHNEEVSRLRNTEMKKFLYSKKLFLVLDLDHTLLNTTILGQLSSEELHLLNETDSREDVSKGSLFKLEHMHMMTKLRPFVRTFLKEASAMFEMYIYTMGDRPYALEMAKLLDPEREYFNAKVISRDDGTQKHQKGLDIVLGQESAVLILDDTEHVSSLLVSDLFCRITYQQ
;
A
#
# COMPACT_ATOMS: atom_id res chain seq x y z
N MET A 1 2.78 -15.50 -19.66
CA MET A 1 2.67 -14.04 -19.81
C MET A 1 2.26 -13.50 -18.45
N MET A 2 2.96 -12.53 -17.91
CA MET A 2 2.76 -12.01 -16.55
C MET A 2 2.47 -10.50 -16.62
N VAL A 3 1.66 -9.97 -15.71
CA VAL A 3 1.39 -8.53 -15.64
C VAL A 3 2.28 -7.92 -14.55
N VAL A 4 3.15 -7.01 -14.94
CA VAL A 4 4.05 -6.29 -14.02
C VAL A 4 3.74 -4.80 -14.13
N LEU A 5 3.32 -4.18 -13.03
CA LEU A 5 3.01 -2.73 -12.98
C LEU A 5 2.03 -2.30 -14.10
N GLY A 6 1.04 -3.13 -14.43
CA GLY A 6 0.06 -2.87 -15.50
C GLY A 6 0.54 -3.18 -16.93
N LEU A 7 1.77 -3.68 -17.11
CA LEU A 7 2.31 -4.09 -18.40
C LEU A 7 2.26 -5.61 -18.57
N ARG A 8 1.73 -6.10 -19.70
CA ARG A 8 1.77 -7.52 -20.08
C ARG A 8 3.14 -7.86 -20.66
N LEU A 9 3.90 -8.69 -19.96
CA LEU A 9 5.25 -9.09 -20.34
C LEU A 9 5.35 -10.58 -20.63
N HIS A 10 6.20 -10.94 -21.59
CA HIS A 10 6.56 -12.33 -21.86
C HIS A 10 7.38 -12.89 -20.67
N ASN A 11 7.27 -14.19 -20.41
CA ASN A 11 7.90 -14.81 -19.22
C ASN A 11 9.42 -14.62 -19.20
N GLU A 12 10.07 -14.65 -20.36
CA GLU A 12 11.51 -14.42 -20.48
C GLU A 12 11.89 -12.99 -20.06
N GLU A 13 11.10 -11.99 -20.44
CA GLU A 13 11.36 -10.59 -20.10
C GLU A 13 11.14 -10.35 -18.60
N VAL A 14 10.13 -10.99 -18.04
CA VAL A 14 9.88 -11.04 -16.59
C VAL A 14 11.09 -11.63 -15.87
N SER A 15 11.59 -12.79 -16.31
CA SER A 15 12.77 -13.43 -15.69
C SER A 15 14.01 -12.54 -15.80
N ARG A 16 14.21 -11.83 -16.91
CA ARG A 16 15.31 -10.87 -17.07
C ARG A 16 15.18 -9.68 -16.12
N LEU A 17 13.99 -9.11 -15.97
CA LEU A 17 13.72 -8.03 -15.03
C LEU A 17 13.95 -8.48 -13.59
N ARG A 18 13.37 -9.62 -13.19
CA ARG A 18 13.59 -10.22 -11.85
C ARG A 18 15.08 -10.42 -11.57
N ASN A 19 15.84 -10.97 -12.50
CA ASN A 19 17.30 -11.16 -12.35
C ASN A 19 18.08 -9.85 -12.25
N THR A 20 17.64 -8.81 -12.96
CA THR A 20 18.29 -7.48 -12.93
C THR A 20 18.01 -6.79 -11.60
N GLU A 21 16.77 -6.85 -11.12
CA GLU A 21 16.40 -6.35 -9.80
C GLU A 21 17.09 -7.14 -8.67
N MET A 22 17.23 -8.45 -8.80
CA MET A 22 17.99 -9.27 -7.86
C MET A 22 19.48 -8.88 -7.80
N LYS A 23 20.10 -8.55 -8.94
CA LYS A 23 21.47 -8.04 -8.92
C LYS A 23 21.52 -6.70 -8.20
N LYS A 24 20.60 -5.79 -8.49
CA LYS A 24 20.46 -4.52 -7.77
C LYS A 24 20.23 -4.72 -6.26
N PHE A 25 19.45 -5.74 -5.89
CA PHE A 25 19.18 -6.18 -4.51
C PHE A 25 20.45 -6.62 -3.78
N LEU A 26 21.27 -7.46 -4.41
CA LEU A 26 22.54 -7.91 -3.80
C LEU A 26 23.49 -6.72 -3.52
N TYR A 27 23.41 -5.68 -4.36
CA TYR A 27 24.18 -4.45 -4.16
C TYR A 27 23.56 -3.50 -3.12
N SER A 28 22.22 -3.42 -3.01
CA SER A 28 21.53 -2.49 -2.10
C SER A 28 21.26 -3.06 -0.69
N LYS A 29 21.33 -4.40 -0.52
CA LYS A 29 21.00 -5.12 0.72
C LYS A 29 19.59 -4.81 1.27
N LYS A 30 18.64 -4.40 0.43
CA LYS A 30 17.25 -4.09 0.82
C LYS A 30 16.28 -5.18 0.35
N LEU A 31 15.33 -5.59 1.20
CA LEU A 31 14.25 -6.52 0.84
C LEU A 31 13.08 -5.78 0.16
N PHE A 32 12.07 -6.52 -0.32
CA PHE A 32 10.83 -5.92 -0.80
C PHE A 32 9.77 -5.92 0.30
N LEU A 33 9.03 -4.81 0.43
CA LEU A 33 7.91 -4.71 1.36
C LEU A 33 6.64 -4.30 0.61
N VAL A 34 5.67 -5.20 0.58
CA VAL A 34 4.35 -4.97 -0.01
C VAL A 34 3.39 -4.57 1.11
N LEU A 35 2.78 -3.41 0.97
CA LEU A 35 1.91 -2.82 1.98
C LEU A 35 0.47 -2.77 1.46
N ASP A 36 -0.46 -3.33 2.22
CA ASP A 36 -1.87 -3.01 2.07
C ASP A 36 -2.20 -1.59 2.59
N LEU A 37 -3.37 -1.05 2.23
CA LEU A 37 -3.81 0.28 2.65
C LEU A 37 -4.82 0.23 3.79
N ASP A 38 -6.03 -0.26 3.52
CA ASP A 38 -7.15 -0.20 4.44
C ASP A 38 -6.94 -1.14 5.62
N HIS A 39 -7.20 -0.65 6.84
CA HIS A 39 -6.92 -1.37 8.09
C HIS A 39 -5.43 -1.75 8.31
N THR A 40 -4.53 -1.37 7.39
CA THR A 40 -3.09 -1.62 7.48
C THR A 40 -2.31 -0.31 7.66
N LEU A 41 -2.40 0.65 6.75
CA LEU A 41 -1.71 1.94 6.86
C LEU A 41 -2.66 3.09 7.19
N LEU A 42 -3.95 2.91 6.93
CA LEU A 42 -4.99 3.91 7.07
C LEU A 42 -6.38 3.27 7.19
N ASN A 43 -7.38 4.08 7.51
CA ASN A 43 -8.78 3.70 7.51
C ASN A 43 -9.60 4.74 6.75
N THR A 44 -10.48 4.28 5.87
CA THR A 44 -11.35 5.14 5.07
C THR A 44 -12.82 4.81 5.34
N THR A 45 -13.66 5.85 5.43
CA THR A 45 -15.12 5.76 5.58
C THR A 45 -15.81 6.69 4.58
N ILE A 46 -16.93 6.25 3.99
CA ILE A 46 -17.74 7.10 3.11
C ILE A 46 -18.45 8.17 3.94
N LEU A 47 -18.43 9.43 3.50
CA LEU A 47 -19.00 10.57 4.25
C LEU A 47 -20.48 10.38 4.60
N GLY A 48 -21.26 9.77 3.69
CA GLY A 48 -22.68 9.48 3.91
C GLY A 48 -22.96 8.33 4.88
N GLN A 49 -21.93 7.61 5.34
CA GLN A 49 -22.04 6.49 6.28
C GLN A 49 -21.51 6.84 7.67
N LEU A 50 -21.05 8.07 7.88
CA LEU A 50 -20.63 8.52 9.20
C LEU A 50 -21.79 8.43 10.20
N SER A 51 -21.54 7.79 11.33
CA SER A 51 -22.48 7.76 12.44
C SER A 51 -22.66 9.17 13.04
N SER A 52 -23.74 9.36 13.80
CA SER A 52 -23.97 10.61 14.52
C SER A 52 -22.81 10.98 15.45
N GLU A 53 -22.13 9.96 16.00
CA GLU A 53 -20.95 10.12 16.84
C GLU A 53 -19.73 10.56 16.04
N GLU A 54 -19.59 10.21 14.77
CA GLU A 54 -18.45 10.57 13.93
C GLU A 54 -18.60 11.92 13.22
N LEU A 55 -19.80 12.53 13.24
CA LEU A 55 -20.03 13.82 12.57
C LEU A 55 -19.16 14.95 13.12
N HIS A 56 -18.73 14.89 14.39
CA HIS A 56 -17.82 15.90 14.95
C HIS A 56 -16.46 15.93 14.24
N LEU A 57 -16.00 14.79 13.71
CA LEU A 57 -14.73 14.64 13.01
C LEU A 57 -14.66 15.49 11.74
N LEU A 58 -15.81 15.85 11.14
CA LEU A 58 -15.86 16.72 9.97
C LEU A 58 -15.30 18.13 10.25
N ASN A 59 -15.35 18.58 11.50
CA ASN A 59 -14.81 19.87 11.93
C ASN A 59 -13.36 19.77 12.40
N GLU A 60 -12.85 18.55 12.63
CA GLU A 60 -11.49 18.27 13.13
C GLU A 60 -10.54 17.81 12.01
N THR A 61 -10.97 17.90 10.76
CA THR A 61 -10.14 17.51 9.62
C THR A 61 -8.96 18.45 9.48
N ASP A 62 -7.78 17.88 9.26
CA ASP A 62 -6.57 18.65 9.01
C ASP A 62 -6.67 19.37 7.66
N SER A 63 -6.11 20.58 7.58
CA SER A 63 -6.09 21.32 6.33
C SER A 63 -5.26 20.58 5.29
N ARG A 64 -5.73 20.61 4.03
CA ARG A 64 -4.96 20.06 2.89
C ARG A 64 -3.68 20.84 2.58
N GLU A 65 -3.46 21.98 3.24
CA GLU A 65 -2.30 22.83 3.04
C GLU A 65 -1.04 22.25 3.73
N ASP A 66 -1.20 21.45 4.79
CA ASP A 66 -0.10 20.76 5.46
C ASP A 66 -0.40 19.25 5.59
N VAL A 67 -0.55 18.58 4.45
CA VAL A 67 -0.72 17.11 4.37
C VAL A 67 0.38 16.38 5.15
N SER A 68 1.58 16.96 5.23
CA SER A 68 2.74 16.35 5.88
C SER A 68 2.54 16.11 7.38
N LYS A 69 1.74 16.93 8.06
CA LYS A 69 1.45 16.82 9.50
C LYS A 69 0.06 16.30 9.81
N GLY A 70 -0.86 16.40 8.86
CA GLY A 70 -2.21 15.90 9.01
C GLY A 70 -2.28 14.37 9.12
N SER A 71 -3.28 13.89 9.85
CA SER A 71 -3.61 12.47 10.00
C SER A 71 -5.09 12.17 9.77
N LEU A 72 -5.97 13.17 9.66
CA LEU A 72 -7.39 13.01 9.34
C LEU A 72 -7.78 13.93 8.17
N PHE A 73 -8.25 13.36 7.07
CA PHE A 73 -8.47 14.08 5.82
C PHE A 73 -9.88 13.87 5.27
N LYS A 74 -10.57 14.98 4.98
CA LYS A 74 -11.80 14.97 4.19
C LYS A 74 -11.47 15.05 2.70
N LEU A 75 -11.82 14.02 1.95
CA LEU A 75 -11.64 13.95 0.50
C LEU A 75 -12.98 14.16 -0.19
N GLU A 76 -13.40 15.42 -0.34
CA GLU A 76 -14.72 15.76 -0.88
C GLU A 76 -14.98 15.18 -2.27
N HIS A 77 -13.98 15.25 -3.16
CA HIS A 77 -14.04 14.72 -4.52
C HIS A 77 -14.22 13.19 -4.60
N MET A 78 -13.94 12.47 -3.51
CA MET A 78 -14.13 11.02 -3.40
C MET A 78 -15.26 10.65 -2.42
N HIS A 79 -15.97 11.66 -1.88
CA HIS A 79 -17.01 11.49 -0.87
C HIS A 79 -16.59 10.62 0.33
N MET A 80 -15.34 10.75 0.79
CA MET A 80 -14.80 9.94 1.89
C MET A 80 -13.99 10.74 2.91
N MET A 81 -13.82 10.13 4.08
CA MET A 81 -12.93 10.54 5.15
C MET A 81 -11.83 9.49 5.28
N THR A 82 -10.58 9.91 5.42
CA THR A 82 -9.44 9.00 5.61
C THR A 82 -8.64 9.39 6.84
N LYS A 83 -8.44 8.44 7.74
CA LYS A 83 -7.55 8.54 8.90
C LYS A 83 -6.27 7.75 8.63
N LEU A 84 -5.11 8.40 8.69
CA LEU A 84 -3.82 7.71 8.66
C LEU A 84 -3.55 7.02 10.00
N ARG A 85 -2.94 5.83 9.94
CA ARG A 85 -2.52 5.10 11.14
C ARG A 85 -1.45 5.90 11.88
N PRO A 86 -1.51 5.99 13.22
CA PRO A 86 -0.48 6.67 14.00
C PRO A 86 0.93 6.18 13.64
N PHE A 87 1.86 7.11 13.52
CA PHE A 87 3.27 6.87 13.17
C PHE A 87 3.54 6.29 11.77
N VAL A 88 2.54 6.22 10.88
CA VAL A 88 2.72 5.61 9.54
C VAL A 88 3.86 6.25 8.74
N ARG A 89 4.01 7.58 8.79
CA ARG A 89 5.09 8.27 8.06
C ARG A 89 6.47 7.93 8.63
N THR A 90 6.60 7.88 9.95
CA THR A 90 7.84 7.45 10.63
C THR A 90 8.16 6.01 10.25
N PHE A 91 7.15 5.12 10.26
CA PHE A 91 7.30 3.74 9.80
C PHE A 91 7.83 3.68 8.36
N LEU A 92 7.21 4.40 7.41
CA LEU A 92 7.64 4.41 6.01
C LEU A 92 9.08 4.91 5.86
N LYS A 93 9.45 5.96 6.60
CA LYS A 93 10.82 6.49 6.61
C LYS A 93 11.82 5.45 7.09
N GLU A 94 11.60 4.82 8.25
CA GLU A 94 12.53 3.82 8.80
C GLU A 94 12.56 2.55 7.94
N ALA A 95 11.41 2.09 7.45
CA ALA A 95 11.31 0.95 6.55
C ALA A 95 12.06 1.20 5.24
N SER A 96 12.07 2.43 4.71
CA SER A 96 12.79 2.77 3.47
C SER A 96 14.29 2.51 3.57
N ALA A 97 14.89 2.45 4.77
CA ALA A 97 16.31 2.13 4.93
C ALA A 97 16.62 0.65 4.60
N MET A 98 15.64 -0.24 4.80
CA MET A 98 15.80 -1.69 4.66
C MET A 98 14.97 -2.27 3.51
N PHE A 99 13.98 -1.54 3.01
CA PHE A 99 13.00 -2.06 2.05
C PHE A 99 12.81 -1.16 0.83
N GLU A 100 12.62 -1.81 -0.31
CA GLU A 100 11.96 -1.23 -1.47
C GLU A 100 10.44 -1.47 -1.33
N MET A 101 9.68 -0.40 -1.12
CA MET A 101 8.26 -0.50 -0.75
C MET A 101 7.31 -0.42 -1.96
N TYR A 102 6.22 -1.17 -1.90
CA TYR A 102 5.12 -1.23 -2.87
C TYR A 102 3.79 -1.09 -2.13
N ILE A 103 2.83 -0.39 -2.74
CA ILE A 103 1.42 -0.48 -2.32
C ILE A 103 0.75 -1.58 -3.12
N TYR A 104 0.04 -2.48 -2.45
CA TYR A 104 -0.87 -3.42 -3.09
C TYR A 104 -2.20 -3.49 -2.33
N THR A 105 -3.23 -2.86 -2.89
CA THR A 105 -4.56 -2.78 -2.30
C THR A 105 -5.63 -3.44 -3.19
N MET A 106 -6.75 -3.83 -2.57
CA MET A 106 -7.99 -4.22 -3.26
C MET A 106 -8.90 -3.02 -3.60
N GLY A 107 -8.49 -1.80 -3.28
CA GLY A 107 -9.10 -0.57 -3.79
C GLY A 107 -8.86 -0.37 -5.29
N ASP A 108 -9.69 0.47 -5.92
CA ASP A 108 -9.49 0.84 -7.33
C ASP A 108 -8.27 1.76 -7.51
N ARG A 109 -7.85 1.95 -8.76
CA ARG A 109 -6.65 2.73 -9.07
C ARG A 109 -6.74 4.20 -8.63
N PRO A 110 -7.85 4.93 -8.87
CA PRO A 110 -8.00 6.30 -8.37
C PRO A 110 -7.83 6.40 -6.85
N TYR A 111 -8.44 5.48 -6.10
CA TYR A 111 -8.30 5.40 -4.65
C TYR A 111 -6.85 5.16 -4.23
N ALA A 112 -6.20 4.14 -4.78
CA ALA A 112 -4.83 3.78 -4.41
C ALA A 112 -3.85 4.94 -4.63
N LEU A 113 -4.00 5.67 -5.74
CA LEU A 113 -3.17 6.82 -6.05
C LEU A 113 -3.41 8.01 -5.11
N GLU A 114 -4.66 8.26 -4.72
CA GLU A 114 -4.97 9.35 -3.78
C GLU A 114 -4.43 9.04 -2.38
N MET A 115 -4.59 7.79 -1.90
CA MET A 115 -4.01 7.34 -0.64
C MET A 115 -2.48 7.40 -0.63
N ALA A 116 -1.84 7.02 -1.75
CA ALA A 116 -0.39 7.13 -1.90
C ALA A 116 0.10 8.58 -1.76
N LYS A 117 -0.63 9.57 -2.30
CA LYS A 117 -0.29 11.00 -2.12
C LYS A 117 -0.43 11.44 -0.67
N LEU A 118 -1.44 10.93 0.05
CA LEU A 118 -1.57 11.22 1.47
C LEU A 118 -0.39 10.64 2.25
N LEU A 119 0.02 9.40 1.98
CA LEU A 119 1.11 8.72 2.68
C LEU A 119 2.51 9.24 2.32
N ASP A 120 2.72 9.58 1.05
CA ASP A 120 4.02 9.95 0.46
C ASP A 120 3.87 11.18 -0.47
N PRO A 121 3.65 12.38 0.08
CA PRO A 121 3.40 13.59 -0.71
C PRO A 121 4.54 13.94 -1.67
N GLU A 122 5.78 13.72 -1.23
CA GLU A 122 7.01 14.00 -1.98
C GLU A 122 7.40 12.87 -2.96
N ARG A 123 6.66 11.75 -2.96
CA ARG A 123 6.88 10.58 -3.82
C ARG A 123 8.24 9.92 -3.64
N GLU A 124 8.76 9.93 -2.42
CA GLU A 124 10.05 9.34 -2.05
C GLU A 124 10.01 7.80 -2.00
N TYR A 125 8.87 7.24 -1.63
CA TYR A 125 8.74 5.83 -1.26
C TYR A 125 8.11 4.99 -2.34
N PHE A 126 6.96 5.41 -2.88
CA PHE A 126 6.15 4.55 -3.75
C PHE A 126 6.30 4.88 -5.22
N ASN A 127 6.28 6.16 -5.61
CA ASN A 127 6.34 6.60 -7.01
C ASN A 127 5.38 5.77 -7.91
N ALA A 128 5.90 4.97 -8.85
CA ALA A 128 5.09 4.13 -9.75
C ALA A 128 4.71 2.75 -9.16
N LYS A 129 5.16 2.41 -7.95
CA LYS A 129 5.00 1.09 -7.29
C LYS A 129 3.67 0.98 -6.55
N VAL A 130 2.58 1.28 -7.25
CA VAL A 130 1.21 1.21 -6.74
C VAL A 130 0.40 0.23 -7.58
N ILE A 131 -0.04 -0.85 -6.94
CA ILE A 131 -0.83 -1.94 -7.53
C ILE A 131 -2.22 -1.87 -6.90
N SER A 132 -3.22 -1.70 -7.75
CA SER A 132 -4.63 -1.65 -7.37
C SER A 132 -5.36 -2.94 -7.78
N ARG A 133 -6.63 -3.06 -7.39
CA ARG A 133 -7.50 -4.14 -7.86
C ARG A 133 -7.60 -4.20 -9.39
N ASP A 134 -7.52 -3.05 -10.05
CA ASP A 134 -7.67 -2.95 -11.51
C ASP A 134 -6.43 -3.49 -12.26
N ASP A 135 -5.30 -3.64 -11.55
CA ASP A 135 -4.04 -4.16 -12.09
C ASP A 135 -3.89 -5.69 -11.86
N GLY A 136 -4.75 -6.27 -11.02
CA GLY A 136 -4.72 -7.68 -10.64
C GLY A 136 -5.03 -8.63 -11.80
N THR A 137 -4.25 -9.71 -11.92
CA THR A 137 -4.46 -10.77 -12.91
C THR A 137 -5.54 -11.76 -12.49
N GLN A 138 -5.76 -11.92 -11.19
CA GLN A 138 -6.79 -12.80 -10.61
C GLN A 138 -7.85 -11.97 -9.87
N LYS A 139 -9.12 -12.27 -10.12
CA LYS A 139 -10.23 -11.67 -9.37
C LYS A 139 -10.13 -12.07 -7.90
N HIS A 140 -10.08 -11.08 -7.01
CA HIS A 140 -10.19 -11.23 -5.55
C HIS A 140 -9.01 -11.93 -4.85
N GLN A 141 -7.81 -11.97 -5.45
CA GLN A 141 -6.60 -12.48 -4.80
C GLN A 141 -5.39 -11.56 -5.04
N LYS A 142 -4.52 -11.40 -4.03
CA LYS A 142 -3.22 -10.74 -4.19
C LYS A 142 -2.21 -11.77 -4.67
N GLY A 143 -1.87 -11.70 -5.95
CA GLY A 143 -0.80 -12.51 -6.51
C GLY A 143 0.55 -11.81 -6.42
N LEU A 144 1.60 -12.52 -6.00
CA LEU A 144 2.99 -12.04 -6.11
C LEU A 144 3.50 -12.02 -7.56
N ASP A 145 2.66 -12.41 -8.53
CA ASP A 145 2.94 -12.31 -9.96
C ASP A 145 3.06 -10.85 -10.45
N ILE A 146 2.80 -9.86 -9.60
CA ILE A 146 2.92 -8.45 -9.94
C ILE A 146 4.20 -7.81 -9.34
N VAL A 147 4.77 -8.42 -8.30
CA VAL A 147 6.00 -7.94 -7.66
C VAL A 147 7.20 -8.64 -8.30
N LEU A 148 8.18 -7.85 -8.73
CA LEU A 148 9.37 -8.33 -9.45
C LEU A 148 10.42 -9.01 -8.53
N GLY A 149 10.10 -9.24 -7.26
CA GLY A 149 10.96 -9.95 -6.31
C GLY A 149 10.90 -11.48 -6.45
N GLN A 150 11.99 -12.17 -6.08
CA GLN A 150 11.89 -13.58 -5.69
C GLN A 150 11.07 -13.68 -4.40
N GLU A 151 10.16 -14.66 -4.32
CA GLU A 151 9.26 -14.87 -3.16
C GLU A 151 10.02 -14.90 -1.81
N SER A 152 11.26 -15.40 -1.80
CA SER A 152 12.11 -15.47 -0.60
C SER A 152 12.64 -14.12 -0.10
N ALA A 153 12.38 -13.01 -0.80
CA ALA A 153 12.88 -11.67 -0.47
C ALA A 153 11.74 -10.65 -0.33
N VAL A 154 10.49 -11.10 -0.28
CA VAL A 154 9.29 -10.25 -0.18
C VAL A 154 8.64 -10.43 1.18
N LEU A 155 8.45 -9.32 1.88
CA LEU A 155 7.63 -9.20 3.07
C LEU A 155 6.29 -8.56 2.70
N ILE A 156 5.18 -9.10 3.21
CA ILE A 156 3.84 -8.56 2.99
C ILE A 156 3.27 -8.11 4.33
N LEU A 157 2.83 -6.86 4.43
CA LEU A 157 2.08 -6.34 5.56
C LEU A 157 0.63 -6.09 5.10
N ASP A 158 -0.28 -6.90 5.64
CA ASP A 158 -1.69 -6.93 5.28
C ASP A 158 -2.49 -7.34 6.53
N ASP A 159 -3.69 -6.77 6.71
CA ASP A 159 -4.58 -7.11 7.82
C ASP A 159 -5.36 -8.42 7.57
N THR A 160 -5.46 -8.84 6.29
CA THR A 160 -6.28 -9.98 5.88
C THR A 160 -5.42 -11.20 5.49
N GLU A 161 -5.51 -12.26 6.29
CA GLU A 161 -4.74 -13.51 6.09
C GLU A 161 -5.07 -14.24 4.77
N HIS A 162 -6.32 -14.17 4.31
CA HIS A 162 -6.82 -14.97 3.18
C HIS A 162 -6.52 -14.42 1.78
N VAL A 163 -5.89 -13.25 1.68
CA VAL A 163 -5.68 -12.58 0.38
C VAL A 163 -4.32 -12.96 -0.25
N SER A 164 -3.38 -13.49 0.54
CA SER A 164 -2.08 -14.00 0.08
C SER A 164 -2.06 -15.53 0.08
N SER A 165 -1.71 -16.16 -1.04
CA SER A 165 -1.50 -17.61 -1.13
C SER A 165 -0.15 -18.08 -0.57
N LEU A 166 0.65 -17.17 0.01
CA LEU A 166 2.00 -17.46 0.49
C LEU A 166 2.15 -16.94 1.92
N LEU A 167 2.06 -17.88 2.87
CA LEU A 167 2.68 -17.78 4.18
C LEU A 167 4.20 -17.92 3.98
N VAL A 168 4.88 -16.80 3.75
CA VAL A 168 6.31 -16.70 4.08
C VAL A 168 6.34 -16.03 5.43
N SER A 169 6.83 -16.77 6.43
CA SER A 169 7.08 -16.32 7.79
C SER A 169 7.69 -14.91 7.80
N ASP A 170 6.91 -13.89 8.14
CA ASP A 170 7.17 -13.02 9.29
C ASP A 170 6.20 -11.82 9.30
N LEU A 171 5.69 -11.53 10.50
CA LEU A 171 4.90 -10.37 10.96
C LEU A 171 3.52 -10.09 10.32
N PHE A 172 2.55 -10.92 10.69
CA PHE A 172 1.13 -10.53 10.73
C PHE A 172 0.90 -9.52 11.88
N CYS A 173 0.68 -8.24 11.58
CA CYS A 173 0.38 -7.24 12.60
C CYS A 173 -1.12 -6.95 12.69
N ARG A 174 -1.83 -7.81 13.42
CA ARG A 174 -3.22 -7.56 13.84
C ARG A 174 -3.18 -6.53 14.98
N ILE A 175 -3.40 -5.25 14.70
CA ILE A 175 -3.83 -4.32 15.76
C ILE A 175 -5.36 -4.32 15.72
N THR A 176 -5.94 -5.19 16.53
CA THR A 176 -7.33 -5.03 16.93
C THR A 176 -7.44 -3.73 17.71
N TYR A 177 -8.24 -2.78 17.24
CA TYR A 177 -8.82 -1.78 18.13
C TYR A 177 -9.66 -2.55 19.15
N GLN A 178 -9.23 -2.56 20.42
CA GLN A 178 -10.18 -2.78 21.50
C GLN A 178 -11.10 -1.55 21.48
N GLN A 179 -12.38 -1.79 21.16
CA GLN A 179 -13.45 -0.90 21.59
C GLN A 179 -13.55 -0.92 23.11
#